data_AF-A0A1C5KJ52-F1
#
_entry.id   AF-A0A1C5KJ52-F1
#
_cell.length_a   1.000
_cell.length_b   1.000
_cell.length_c   1.000
_cell.angle_alpha   90.00
_cell.angle_beta   90.00
_cell.angle_gamma   90.00
#
_symmetry.space_group_name_H-M   'P 1'
#
loop_
_entity.id
_entity.type
_entity.pdbx_description
1 polymer ?
#
loop_
_entity_poly.entity_id
_entity_poly.type
_entity_poly.pdbx_seq_one_letter_code
_entity_poly.pdbx_strand_id
1 'polypeptide(L)'
;MHQHEDKKLSPYDLYKAGLAISDPVDTALKDLTEKYGVEIAATRSRNGVAKLQSITAAKDIICVEGIEALEWVFQLIHDTKWENEPSAYSSLILRTFKQVYNRYAREMSHVYPTLVDYLNNMTPTSLLHNAKTSFPMRHDMSAMFTLIVTAIEDLRPVGTEAQNNVVPSVSGEDKVFVLKAQ
;
A
#
# COMPACT_ATOMS: atom_id res chain seq x y z
N MET A 1 27.18 -7.97 44.30
CA MET A 1 26.05 -7.15 43.83
C MET A 1 25.65 -7.67 42.46
N HIS A 2 24.60 -8.48 42.38
CA HIS A 2 24.07 -8.89 41.08
C HIS A 2 23.30 -7.69 40.51
N GLN A 3 23.80 -7.12 39.42
CA GLN A 3 23.02 -6.15 38.66
C GLN A 3 21.82 -6.91 38.09
N HIS A 4 20.62 -6.57 38.54
CA HIS A 4 19.41 -6.90 37.80
C HIS A 4 19.46 -6.05 36.53
N GLU A 5 19.88 -6.65 35.41
CA GLU A 5 19.61 -6.07 34.10
C GLU A 5 18.09 -6.05 33.93
N ASP A 6 17.51 -4.85 33.96
CA ASP A 6 16.11 -4.63 33.57
C ASP A 6 15.96 -5.04 32.11
N LYS A 7 15.52 -6.28 31.90
CA LYS A 7 15.35 -6.84 30.58
C LYS A 7 14.22 -6.10 29.89
N LYS A 8 14.56 -5.20 28.96
CA LYS A 8 13.60 -4.42 28.17
C LYS A 8 12.62 -5.38 27.48
N LEU A 9 11.33 -5.16 27.69
CA LEU A 9 10.27 -5.95 27.06
C LEU A 9 10.42 -5.92 25.53
N SER A 10 10.31 -7.08 24.91
CA SER A 10 10.31 -7.16 23.44
C SER A 10 8.97 -6.63 22.89
N PRO A 11 8.92 -6.25 21.60
CA PRO A 11 7.66 -5.88 20.97
C PRO A 11 6.57 -6.96 21.04
N TYR A 12 6.98 -8.23 21.11
CA TYR A 12 6.07 -9.36 21.25
C TYR A 12 5.50 -9.46 22.67
N ASP A 13 6.31 -9.18 23.69
CA ASP A 13 5.86 -9.13 25.08
C ASP A 13 4.85 -7.98 25.28
N LEU A 14 5.14 -6.82 24.68
CA LEU A 14 4.23 -5.66 24.70
C LEU A 14 2.91 -5.97 23.98
N TYR A 15 2.96 -6.66 22.83
CA TYR A 15 1.77 -7.11 22.11
C TYR A 15 0.90 -8.04 22.96
N LYS A 16 1.50 -9.05 23.61
CA LYS A 16 0.79 -9.97 24.50
C LYS A 16 0.17 -9.25 25.71
N ALA A 17 0.90 -8.30 26.30
CA ALA A 17 0.37 -7.48 27.38
C ALA A 17 -0.82 -6.63 26.92
N GLY A 18 -0.74 -6.05 25.72
CA GLY A 18 -1.83 -5.31 25.08
C GLY A 18 -3.08 -6.15 24.88
N LEU A 19 -2.93 -7.38 24.37
CA LEU A 19 -4.06 -8.32 24.26
C LEU A 19 -4.69 -8.63 25.62
N ALA A 20 -3.89 -8.81 26.68
CA ALA A 20 -4.40 -9.10 28.02
C ALA A 20 -5.24 -7.96 28.60
N ILE A 21 -4.97 -6.71 28.20
CA ILE A 21 -5.74 -5.52 28.59
C ILE A 21 -6.77 -5.10 27.54
N SER A 22 -6.99 -5.91 26.50
CA SER A 22 -7.88 -5.59 25.37
C SER A 22 -7.56 -4.25 24.70
N ASP A 23 -6.26 -3.96 24.53
CA ASP A 23 -5.81 -2.79 23.77
C ASP A 23 -6.43 -2.83 22.35
N PRO A 24 -7.05 -1.74 21.88
CA PRO A 24 -7.78 -1.73 20.62
C PRO A 24 -6.89 -1.99 19.41
N VAL A 25 -5.63 -1.53 19.43
CA VAL A 25 -4.69 -1.72 18.31
C VAL A 25 -4.23 -3.17 18.27
N ASP A 26 -3.87 -3.75 19.41
CA ASP A 26 -3.43 -5.14 19.48
C ASP A 26 -4.55 -6.13 19.18
N THR A 27 -5.78 -5.83 19.62
CA THR A 27 -6.98 -6.62 19.31
C THR A 27 -7.31 -6.54 17.82
N ALA A 28 -7.34 -5.35 17.23
CA ALA A 28 -7.58 -5.19 15.79
C ALA A 28 -6.51 -5.90 14.95
N LEU A 29 -5.24 -5.83 15.37
CA LEU A 29 -4.16 -6.56 14.70
C LEU A 29 -4.38 -8.08 14.79
N LYS A 30 -4.74 -8.60 15.97
CA LYS A 30 -5.05 -10.03 16.16
C LYS A 30 -6.17 -10.47 15.22
N ASP A 31 -7.29 -9.78 15.25
CA ASP A 31 -8.49 -10.12 14.46
C ASP A 31 -8.18 -10.09 12.96
N LEU A 32 -7.40 -9.09 12.50
CA LEU A 32 -6.95 -9.03 11.11
C LEU A 32 -6.03 -10.20 10.75
N THR A 33 -5.07 -10.53 11.61
CA THR A 33 -4.18 -11.68 11.35
C THR A 33 -4.93 -13.01 11.31
N GLU A 34 -5.95 -13.18 12.16
CA GLU A 34 -6.82 -14.36 12.15
C GLU A 34 -7.67 -14.43 10.88
N LYS A 35 -8.22 -13.29 10.43
CA LYS A 35 -9.00 -13.20 9.18
C LYS A 35 -8.22 -13.70 7.97
N TYR A 36 -6.93 -13.38 7.86
CA TYR A 36 -6.08 -13.77 6.73
C TYR A 36 -5.21 -15.01 6.99
N GLY A 37 -5.36 -15.67 8.14
CA GLY A 37 -4.57 -16.86 8.49
C GLY A 37 -3.06 -16.58 8.67
N VAL A 38 -2.69 -15.36 9.05
CA VAL A 38 -1.29 -14.94 9.21
C VAL A 38 -0.82 -15.20 10.64
N GLU A 39 0.27 -15.94 10.81
CA GLU A 39 0.83 -16.17 12.13
C GLU A 39 1.71 -14.99 12.58
N ILE A 40 1.47 -14.48 13.80
CA ILE A 40 2.37 -13.51 14.43
C ILE A 40 3.48 -14.26 15.16
N ALA A 41 4.71 -14.20 14.63
CA ALA A 41 5.86 -14.79 15.29
C ALA A 41 7.09 -13.89 15.21
N ALA A 42 7.92 -13.94 16.26
CA ALA A 42 9.21 -13.27 16.29
C ALA A 42 10.25 -13.89 15.34
N THR A 43 10.03 -15.13 14.89
CA THR A 43 10.97 -15.88 14.06
C THR A 43 10.44 -16.09 12.64
N ARG A 44 11.36 -16.19 11.66
CA ARG A 44 11.01 -16.50 10.27
C ARG A 44 10.30 -17.86 10.19
N SER A 45 9.37 -17.98 9.24
CA SER A 45 8.69 -19.25 8.99
C SER A 45 9.66 -20.38 8.66
N ARG A 46 9.49 -21.54 9.31
CA ARG A 46 10.18 -22.79 8.95
C ARG A 46 9.32 -23.68 8.05
N ASN A 47 8.01 -23.42 7.94
CA ASN A 47 7.03 -24.35 7.37
C ASN A 47 6.22 -23.74 6.21
N GLY A 48 6.70 -22.69 5.55
CA GLY A 48 6.06 -22.12 4.35
C GLY A 48 4.85 -21.20 4.60
N VAL A 49 4.31 -21.12 5.82
CA VAL A 49 3.27 -20.14 6.17
C VAL A 49 3.90 -18.76 6.33
N ALA A 50 3.45 -17.72 5.62
CA ALA A 50 4.03 -16.39 5.83
C ALA A 50 3.66 -15.86 7.22
N LYS A 51 4.65 -15.29 7.89
CA LYS A 51 4.53 -14.78 9.26
C LYS A 51 4.65 -13.27 9.27
N LEU A 52 3.85 -12.61 10.10
CA LEU A 52 4.01 -11.19 10.37
C LEU A 52 5.31 -10.95 11.14
N GLN A 53 6.35 -10.51 10.44
CA GLN A 53 7.69 -10.39 11.01
C GLN A 53 7.85 -9.14 11.89
N SER A 54 7.01 -8.12 11.69
CA SER A 54 7.13 -6.83 12.38
C SER A 54 5.78 -6.35 12.88
N ILE A 55 5.46 -6.74 14.12
CA ILE A 55 4.31 -6.21 14.87
C ILE A 55 4.40 -4.68 14.95
N THR A 56 5.59 -4.14 15.19
CA THR A 56 5.79 -2.69 15.31
C THR A 56 5.40 -1.94 14.04
N ALA A 57 5.72 -2.47 12.85
CA ALA A 57 5.32 -1.84 11.60
C ALA A 57 3.81 -1.96 11.35
N ALA A 58 3.20 -3.10 11.69
CA ALA A 58 1.75 -3.27 11.57
C ALA A 58 0.99 -2.32 12.51
N LYS A 59 1.41 -2.24 13.79
CA LYS A 59 0.84 -1.29 14.76
C LYS A 59 1.03 0.17 14.34
N ASP A 60 2.20 0.53 13.79
CA ASP A 60 2.44 1.88 13.26
C ASP A 60 1.44 2.24 12.15
N ILE A 61 1.14 1.30 11.24
CA ILE A 61 0.14 1.54 10.19
C ILE A 61 -1.24 1.75 10.80
N ILE A 62 -1.68 0.90 11.74
CA ILE A 62 -2.98 1.04 12.39
C ILE A 62 -3.09 2.38 13.11
N CYS A 63 -2.06 2.76 13.89
CA CYS A 63 -2.07 3.99 14.68
C CYS A 63 -2.06 5.26 13.83
N VAL A 64 -1.40 5.24 12.67
CA VAL A 64 -1.20 6.44 11.84
C VAL A 64 -2.26 6.57 10.75
N GLU A 65 -2.61 5.46 10.08
CA GLU A 65 -3.46 5.45 8.88
C GLU A 65 -4.82 4.79 9.10
N GLY A 66 -5.01 4.07 10.20
CA GLY A 66 -6.21 3.27 10.47
C GLY A 66 -6.06 1.78 10.13
N ILE A 67 -7.00 0.97 10.62
CA ILE A 67 -7.00 -0.48 10.40
C ILE A 67 -7.26 -0.83 8.93
N GLU A 68 -8.02 0.01 8.23
CA GLU A 68 -8.39 -0.13 6.83
C GLU A 68 -7.15 -0.11 5.91
N ALA A 69 -6.15 0.70 6.26
CA ALA A 69 -4.89 0.75 5.52
C ALA A 69 -4.10 -0.56 5.67
N LEU A 70 -4.05 -1.13 6.88
CA LEU A 70 -3.39 -2.42 7.10
C LEU A 70 -4.17 -3.56 6.45
N GLU A 71 -5.50 -3.53 6.53
CA GLU A 71 -6.36 -4.50 5.88
C GLU A 71 -6.19 -4.47 4.36
N TRP A 72 -6.09 -3.29 3.75
CA TRP A 72 -5.78 -3.14 2.33
C TRP A 72 -4.44 -3.79 1.96
N VAL A 73 -3.42 -3.63 2.79
CA VAL A 73 -2.11 -4.29 2.61
C VAL A 73 -2.25 -5.81 2.65
N PHE A 74 -3.03 -6.34 3.60
CA PHE A 74 -3.27 -7.78 3.74
C PHE A 74 -4.06 -8.34 2.56
N GLN A 75 -5.10 -7.62 2.12
CA GLN A 75 -5.90 -7.97 0.94
C GLN A 75 -5.02 -8.00 -0.31
N LEU A 76 -4.16 -6.99 -0.51
CA LEU A 76 -3.25 -6.97 -1.65
C LEU A 76 -2.32 -8.20 -1.66
N ILE A 77 -1.73 -8.54 -0.51
CA ILE A 77 -0.87 -9.73 -0.38
C ILE A 77 -1.65 -11.01 -0.71
N HIS A 78 -2.91 -11.10 -0.28
CA HIS A 78 -3.78 -12.24 -0.56
C HIS A 78 -4.15 -12.34 -2.05
N ASP A 79 -4.55 -11.22 -2.66
CA ASP A 79 -4.99 -11.17 -4.05
C ASP A 79 -3.83 -11.41 -5.03
N THR A 80 -2.60 -11.08 -4.62
CA THR A 80 -1.37 -11.38 -5.38
C THR A 80 -0.80 -12.76 -5.08
N LYS A 81 -1.47 -13.56 -4.24
CA LYS A 81 -1.06 -14.92 -3.83
C LYS A 81 0.29 -14.99 -3.12
N TRP A 82 0.62 -13.95 -2.36
CA TRP A 82 1.89 -13.83 -1.63
C TRP A 82 1.80 -14.39 -0.21
N GLU A 83 0.67 -14.93 0.23
CA GLU A 83 0.43 -15.41 1.60
C GLU A 83 1.39 -16.53 2.06
N ASN A 84 2.08 -17.21 1.13
CA ASN A 84 3.10 -18.22 1.43
C ASN A 84 4.51 -17.79 1.02
N GLU A 85 4.66 -16.59 0.46
CA GLU A 85 5.95 -16.09 0.01
C GLU A 85 6.82 -15.63 1.19
N PRO A 86 8.11 -15.99 1.20
CA PRO A 86 9.04 -15.48 2.19
C PRO A 86 9.04 -13.94 2.20
N SER A 87 8.88 -13.38 3.39
CA SER A 87 8.93 -11.92 3.62
C SER A 87 7.74 -11.11 3.07
N ALA A 88 6.64 -11.76 2.67
CA ALA A 88 5.41 -11.08 2.25
C ALA A 88 4.89 -10.10 3.32
N TYR A 89 4.93 -10.50 4.59
CA TYR A 89 4.57 -9.65 5.73
C TYR A 89 5.78 -9.03 6.45
N SER A 90 6.87 -8.78 5.72
CA SER A 90 8.05 -8.08 6.28
C SER A 90 7.78 -6.59 6.48
N SER A 91 8.52 -5.96 7.39
CA SER A 91 8.43 -4.50 7.62
C SER A 91 8.62 -3.70 6.33
N LEU A 92 9.50 -4.18 5.43
CA LEU A 92 9.77 -3.54 4.14
C LEU A 92 8.54 -3.55 3.23
N ILE A 93 7.86 -4.69 3.10
CA ILE A 93 6.63 -4.80 2.30
C ILE A 93 5.52 -3.95 2.91
N LEU A 94 5.25 -4.11 4.20
CA LEU A 94 4.19 -3.35 4.88
C LEU A 94 4.37 -1.83 4.72
N ARG A 95 5.59 -1.32 4.90
CA ARG A 95 5.89 0.11 4.76
C ARG A 95 5.84 0.58 3.30
N THR A 96 6.31 -0.23 2.37
CA THR A 96 6.22 0.09 0.93
C THR A 96 4.76 0.20 0.52
N PHE A 97 3.93 -0.78 0.87
CA PHE A 97 2.51 -0.79 0.52
C PHE A 97 1.71 0.29 1.25
N LYS A 98 2.06 0.63 2.50
CA LYS A 98 1.55 1.85 3.18
C LYS A 98 1.75 3.11 2.33
N GLN A 99 2.94 3.30 1.76
CA GLN A 99 3.22 4.48 0.92
C GLN A 99 2.40 4.48 -0.38
N VAL A 100 2.22 3.31 -0.99
CA VAL A 100 1.36 3.15 -2.18
C VAL A 100 -0.09 3.46 -1.83
N TYR A 101 -0.61 2.93 -0.72
CA TYR A 101 -1.94 3.22 -0.21
C TYR A 101 -2.15 4.73 -0.05
N ASN A 102 -1.23 5.40 0.65
CA ASN A 102 -1.31 6.85 0.89
C ASN A 102 -1.25 7.66 -0.41
N ARG A 103 -0.39 7.29 -1.37
CA ARG A 103 -0.27 7.98 -2.66
C ARG A 103 -1.55 7.90 -3.47
N TYR A 104 -2.21 6.75 -3.47
CA TYR A 104 -3.31 6.44 -4.37
C TYR A 104 -4.69 6.37 -3.69
N ALA A 105 -4.79 6.78 -2.41
CA ALA A 105 -6.02 6.68 -1.62
C ALA A 105 -7.27 7.24 -2.32
N ARG A 106 -7.12 8.31 -3.11
CA ARG A 106 -8.23 8.97 -3.84
C ARG A 106 -8.61 8.30 -5.17
N GLU A 107 -7.73 7.47 -5.72
CA GLU A 107 -7.92 6.81 -7.01
C GLU A 107 -7.77 5.28 -6.92
N MET A 108 -7.89 4.73 -5.70
CA MET A 108 -7.61 3.33 -5.40
C MET A 108 -8.45 2.36 -6.23
N SER A 109 -9.69 2.70 -6.56
CA SER A 109 -10.56 1.87 -7.41
C SER A 109 -9.99 1.63 -8.81
N HIS A 110 -9.18 2.56 -9.33
CA HIS A 110 -8.53 2.43 -10.63
C HIS A 110 -7.14 1.82 -10.51
N VAL A 111 -6.44 2.12 -9.41
CA VAL A 111 -5.06 1.67 -9.19
C VAL A 111 -4.99 0.22 -8.73
N TYR A 112 -5.93 -0.22 -7.91
CA TYR A 112 -5.87 -1.53 -7.27
C TYR A 112 -5.84 -2.70 -8.27
N PRO A 113 -6.70 -2.76 -9.31
CA PRO A 113 -6.66 -3.86 -10.27
C PRO A 113 -5.31 -3.91 -11.02
N THR A 114 -4.81 -2.76 -11.48
CA THR A 114 -3.51 -2.65 -12.15
C THR A 114 -2.37 -3.09 -11.24
N LEU A 115 -2.42 -2.71 -9.97
CA LEU A 115 -1.42 -3.10 -8.98
C LEU A 115 -1.43 -4.62 -8.73
N VAL A 116 -2.60 -5.22 -8.56
CA VAL A 116 -2.76 -6.67 -8.41
C VAL A 116 -2.21 -7.40 -9.63
N ASP A 117 -2.58 -6.98 -10.84
CA ASP A 117 -2.12 -7.59 -12.09
C ASP A 117 -0.59 -7.48 -12.27
N TYR A 118 -0.03 -6.32 -11.94
CA TYR A 118 1.42 -6.12 -11.97
C TYR A 118 2.13 -7.06 -11.00
N LEU A 119 1.66 -7.15 -9.75
CA LEU A 119 2.29 -7.93 -8.69
C LEU A 119 2.05 -9.44 -8.80
N ASN A 120 0.99 -9.89 -9.49
CA ASN A 120 0.65 -11.31 -9.67
C ASN A 120 1.76 -12.14 -10.35
N ASN A 121 2.65 -11.50 -11.12
CA ASN A 121 3.74 -12.17 -11.83
C ASN A 121 5.09 -12.07 -11.10
N MET A 122 5.10 -11.67 -9.83
CA MET A 122 6.32 -11.51 -9.06
C MET A 122 6.12 -11.96 -7.62
N THR A 123 7.23 -12.08 -6.90
CA THR A 123 7.28 -12.36 -5.45
C THR A 123 7.79 -11.12 -4.72
N PRO A 124 7.63 -11.02 -3.39
CA PRO A 124 8.26 -9.95 -2.60
C PRO A 124 9.77 -9.81 -2.88
N THR A 125 10.46 -10.94 -3.05
CA THR A 125 11.91 -10.98 -3.29
C THR A 125 12.27 -10.48 -4.68
N SER A 126 11.54 -10.92 -5.72
CA SER A 126 11.81 -10.45 -7.08
C SER A 126 11.42 -8.98 -7.26
N LEU A 127 10.37 -8.50 -6.58
CA LEU A 127 10.03 -7.07 -6.55
C LEU A 127 11.20 -6.24 -6.01
N LEU A 128 11.77 -6.64 -4.87
CA LEU A 128 12.94 -5.96 -4.30
C LEU A 128 14.15 -6.03 -5.25
N HIS A 129 14.41 -7.20 -5.84
CA HIS A 129 15.51 -7.37 -6.78
C HIS A 129 15.36 -6.44 -7.99
N ASN A 130 14.19 -6.46 -8.64
CA ASN A 130 13.88 -5.61 -9.78
C ASN A 130 14.00 -4.12 -9.40
N ALA A 131 13.49 -3.73 -8.24
CA ALA A 131 13.59 -2.36 -7.76
C ALA A 131 15.04 -1.90 -7.60
N LYS A 132 15.92 -2.76 -7.06
CA LYS A 132 17.34 -2.44 -6.90
C LYS A 132 18.10 -2.43 -8.22
N THR A 133 17.69 -3.24 -9.19
CA THR A 133 18.24 -3.21 -10.54
C THR A 133 17.84 -1.93 -11.27
N SER A 134 16.58 -1.50 -11.17
CA SER A 134 16.09 -0.27 -11.79
C SER A 134 16.56 1.01 -11.07
N PHE A 135 16.69 0.97 -9.75
CA PHE A 135 17.01 2.14 -8.92
C PHE A 135 18.12 1.84 -7.89
N PRO A 136 19.36 1.53 -8.34
CA PRO A 136 20.43 1.04 -7.48
C PRO A 136 20.90 2.03 -6.40
N MET A 137 20.67 3.34 -6.62
CA MET A 137 21.08 4.39 -5.68
C MET A 137 20.03 4.67 -4.59
N ARG A 138 18.84 4.07 -4.68
CA ARG A 138 17.76 4.27 -3.71
C ARG A 138 17.85 3.22 -2.61
N HIS A 139 17.48 3.62 -1.39
CA HIS A 139 17.23 2.68 -0.30
C HIS A 139 16.08 1.73 -0.67
N ASP A 140 16.15 0.48 -0.22
CA ASP A 140 15.25 -0.62 -0.63
C ASP A 140 13.76 -0.24 -0.69
N MET A 141 13.21 0.37 0.37
CA MET A 141 11.81 0.79 0.39
C MET A 141 11.50 1.86 -0.68
N SER A 142 12.37 2.87 -0.81
CA SER A 142 12.19 3.92 -1.81
C SER A 142 12.32 3.37 -3.22
N ALA A 143 13.23 2.44 -3.45
CA ALA A 143 13.38 1.75 -4.73
C ALA A 143 12.11 0.98 -5.09
N MET A 144 11.59 0.17 -4.16
CA MET A 144 10.37 -0.63 -4.37
C MET A 144 9.15 0.24 -4.62
N PHE A 145 8.97 1.28 -3.81
CA PHE A 145 7.90 2.24 -4.01
C PHE A 145 7.99 2.92 -5.39
N THR A 146 9.20 3.36 -5.79
CA THR A 146 9.40 4.01 -7.10
C THR A 146 9.05 3.06 -8.23
N LEU A 147 9.50 1.79 -8.16
CA LEU A 147 9.19 0.79 -9.17
C LEU A 147 7.69 0.54 -9.32
N ILE A 148 6.96 0.39 -8.20
CA ILE A 148 5.51 0.20 -8.20
C ILE A 148 4.81 1.42 -8.83
N VAL A 149 5.21 2.63 -8.44
CA VAL A 149 4.63 3.87 -8.96
C VAL A 149 4.86 3.98 -10.47
N THR A 150 6.08 3.74 -10.95
CA THR A 150 6.39 3.74 -12.39
C THR A 150 5.54 2.72 -13.13
N ALA A 151 5.40 1.50 -12.60
CA ALA A 151 4.56 0.48 -13.22
C ALA A 151 3.09 0.88 -13.29
N ILE A 152 2.52 1.46 -12.23
CA ILE A 152 1.14 1.97 -12.22
C ILE A 152 0.96 3.09 -13.24
N GLU A 153 1.94 4.01 -13.35
CA GLU A 153 1.90 5.14 -14.27
C GLU A 153 2.02 4.69 -15.73
N ASP A 154 2.89 3.72 -16.03
CA ASP A 154 3.09 3.16 -17.37
C ASP A 154 1.91 2.30 -17.84
N LEU A 155 1.27 1.57 -16.92
CA LEU A 155 0.11 0.71 -17.21
C LEU A 155 -1.22 1.46 -17.16
N ARG A 156 -1.21 2.74 -16.74
CA ARG A 156 -2.40 3.57 -16.80
C ARG A 156 -2.77 3.72 -18.28
N PRO A 157 -3.99 3.35 -18.70
CA PRO A 157 -4.41 3.62 -20.07
C PRO A 157 -4.24 5.13 -20.29
N VAL A 158 -3.54 5.51 -21.38
CA VAL A 158 -3.49 6.89 -21.85
C VAL A 158 -4.93 7.29 -22.07
N GLY A 159 -5.51 7.97 -21.09
CA GLY A 159 -6.87 8.46 -21.18
C GLY A 159 -6.90 9.36 -22.40
N THR A 160 -7.71 8.97 -23.38
CA THR A 160 -8.24 9.79 -24.46
C THR A 160 -8.30 11.22 -23.96
N GLU A 161 -7.37 12.06 -24.43
CA GLU A 161 -7.48 13.49 -24.23
C GLU A 161 -8.89 13.85 -24.68
N ALA A 162 -9.70 14.37 -23.76
CA ALA A 162 -11.03 14.83 -24.06
C ALA A 162 -10.90 15.81 -25.23
N GLN A 163 -11.36 15.38 -26.41
CA GLN A 163 -11.70 16.27 -27.50
C GLN A 163 -12.86 17.15 -27.03
N ASN A 164 -12.57 18.14 -26.18
CA ASN A 164 -13.37 19.34 -26.10
C ASN A 164 -12.90 20.28 -27.21
N ASN A 165 -13.10 19.82 -28.45
CA ASN A 165 -13.34 20.72 -29.57
C ASN A 165 -14.74 21.32 -29.36
N VAL A 166 -14.84 22.30 -28.47
CA VAL A 166 -15.95 23.24 -28.52
C VAL A 166 -15.53 24.31 -29.51
N VAL A 167 -15.84 24.06 -30.78
CA VAL A 167 -15.95 25.12 -31.78
C VAL A 167 -17.31 25.78 -31.53
N PRO A 168 -17.40 27.08 -31.18
CA PRO A 168 -18.66 27.79 -31.34
C PRO A 168 -18.80 28.10 -32.83
N SER A 169 -19.69 27.36 -33.48
CA SER A 169 -20.31 27.79 -34.72
C SER A 169 -20.95 29.17 -34.49
N VAL A 170 -20.47 30.20 -35.19
CA VAL A 170 -21.25 31.41 -35.41
C VAL A 170 -21.47 31.51 -36.92
N SER A 171 -22.54 30.86 -37.36
CA SER A 171 -23.23 31.19 -38.61
C SER A 171 -24.22 32.31 -38.30
N GLY A 172 -24.36 33.21 -39.27
CA GLY A 172 -24.72 34.61 -39.05
C GLY A 172 -26.16 34.90 -38.66
N GLU A 173 -26.33 36.11 -38.13
CA GLU A 173 -27.46 36.96 -38.52
C GLU A 173 -26.95 38.39 -38.66
N ASP A 174 -26.84 38.84 -39.91
CA ASP A 174 -26.88 40.25 -40.27
C ASP A 174 -28.19 40.86 -39.74
N LYS A 175 -28.09 41.80 -38.79
CA LYS A 175 -29.17 42.75 -38.52
C LYS A 175 -28.66 44.18 -38.65
N VAL A 176 -28.93 44.69 -39.85
CA VAL A 176 -29.01 46.07 -40.31
C VAL A 176 -29.40 47.04 -39.19
N PHE A 177 -28.48 47.92 -38.80
CA PHE A 177 -28.82 49.12 -38.03
C PHE A 177 -29.30 50.21 -38.99
N VAL A 178 -30.61 50.43 -39.01
CA VAL A 178 -31.22 51.61 -39.63
C VAL A 178 -31.17 52.77 -38.63
N LEU A 179 -30.40 53.79 -38.96
CA LEU A 179 -30.47 55.11 -38.33
C LEU A 179 -31.80 55.80 -38.71
N LYS A 180 -32.62 56.19 -37.74
CA LYS A 180 -33.48 57.39 -37.84
C LYS A 180 -33.71 58.05 -36.49
N ALA A 181 -33.66 59.38 -36.56
CA ALA A 181 -33.69 60.38 -35.51
C ALA A 181 -35.07 60.59 -34.87
N GLN A 182 -35.06 61.10 -33.64
CA GLN A 182 -35.90 62.21 -33.16
C GLN A 182 -35.19 62.92 -32.00
#